data_AF-A0A2V8GIR9-F1
#
_entry.id   AF-A0A2V8GIR9-F1
#
_cell.length_a   1.000
_cell.length_b   1.000
_cell.length_c   1.000
_cell.angle_alpha   90.00
_cell.angle_beta   90.00
_cell.angle_gamma   90.00
#
_symmetry.space_group_name_H-M   'P 1'
#
loop_
_entity.id
_entity.type
_entity.pdbx_description
1 polymer ?
#
loop_
_entity_poly.entity_id
_entity_poly.type
_entity_poly.pdbx_seq_one_letter_code
_entity_poly.pdbx_strand_id
1 'polypeptide(L)'
;QYRFNWNTPYMLSPHNPSIVWLGGNRLFKSYNRGDTWVASADLTKQVDRNTVSLMGAPGDKTQLSKNDGVVAYSTIISISESPMLPGVVWAGTDDGNLQISRDGGTTFTEVGKNLLGLPANHAYWISRIDASHFDAGTAYVSVDGHRNDDLKPYVFVTHDYGRTFQSISSNLPSVGNVQVIREDPKNKDLLYVGTEFGLYVSLDGGKQWDKFMNNYPTVRTDDILIHPRDGDLIVATHGRSVWIADDITPLQQLTPAVQAQDAALFDVRPTIAYLNDQQRGQHLGGQKLFVGENGPRGAAINYYLKSAASGDVKVSVADGSGRTLCTSDGPKNAGINRVLWNLGAPLLAPQGGGGGGGGGGGGRGAGQPANPSCSGEGGGGFGGGGGRGGGGGGVAPGIYTVKLTVGGKDYTKSVQVLEDRWLGER
;
A
#
# COMPACT_ATOMS: atom_id res chain seq x y z
N GLN A 1 -5.48 24.05 30.68
CA GLN A 1 -5.95 24.37 29.32
C GLN A 1 -5.56 23.21 28.40
N TYR A 2 -6.44 22.81 27.48
CA TYR A 2 -6.12 21.81 26.45
C TYR A 2 -5.54 22.48 25.21
N ARG A 3 -4.56 21.83 24.57
CA ARG A 3 -3.90 22.27 23.35
C ARG A 3 -4.08 21.20 22.28
N PHE A 4 -4.33 21.60 21.04
CA PHE A 4 -4.54 20.71 19.91
C PHE A 4 -3.72 21.18 18.72
N ASN A 5 -3.17 20.22 17.97
CA ASN A 5 -2.44 20.53 16.75
C ASN A 5 -3.42 21.00 15.66
N TRP A 6 -2.93 21.74 14.65
CA TRP A 6 -3.74 22.05 13.47
C TRP A 6 -4.24 20.76 12.81
N ASN A 7 -3.33 19.81 12.61
CA ASN A 7 -3.63 18.46 12.15
C ASN A 7 -3.72 17.52 13.36
N THR A 8 -4.81 17.62 14.09
CA THR A 8 -5.04 16.81 15.29
C THR A 8 -5.17 15.32 14.93
N PRO A 9 -4.31 14.43 15.45
CA PRO A 9 -4.41 13.00 15.15
C PRO A 9 -5.59 12.38 15.89
N TYR A 10 -6.30 11.49 15.20
CA TYR A 10 -7.28 10.60 15.82
C TYR A 10 -7.17 9.22 15.17
N MET A 11 -7.61 8.19 15.89
CA MET A 11 -7.76 6.85 15.33
C MET A 11 -8.90 6.09 16.00
N LEU A 12 -9.49 5.16 15.26
CA LEU A 12 -10.37 4.14 15.83
C LEU A 12 -9.52 3.00 16.38
N SER A 13 -9.93 2.40 17.50
CA SER A 13 -9.25 1.21 18.01
C SER A 13 -9.38 0.06 17.00
N PRO A 14 -8.29 -0.65 16.66
CA PRO A 14 -8.37 -1.84 15.81
C PRO A 14 -9.18 -2.98 16.45
N HIS A 15 -9.41 -2.93 17.77
CA HIS A 15 -10.13 -3.95 18.53
C HIS A 15 -11.61 -3.65 18.71
N ASN A 16 -11.98 -2.37 18.72
CA ASN A 16 -13.37 -1.94 18.89
C ASN A 16 -13.60 -0.58 18.22
N PRO A 17 -14.31 -0.51 17.08
CA PRO A 17 -14.52 0.75 16.36
C PRO A 17 -15.41 1.76 17.12
N SER A 18 -15.99 1.39 18.26
CA SER A 18 -16.65 2.34 19.16
C SER A 18 -15.67 3.11 20.05
N ILE A 19 -14.42 2.64 20.16
CA ILE A 19 -13.36 3.33 20.89
C ILE A 19 -12.62 4.27 19.93
N VAL A 20 -12.51 5.53 20.34
CA VAL A 20 -11.81 6.58 19.57
C VAL A 20 -10.70 7.17 20.42
N TRP A 21 -9.50 7.25 19.85
CA TRP A 21 -8.37 7.97 20.41
C TRP A 21 -8.21 9.32 19.71
N LEU A 22 -7.93 10.37 20.46
CA LEU A 22 -7.74 11.74 19.95
C LEU A 22 -6.56 12.40 20.67
N GLY A 23 -5.65 13.03 19.92
CA GLY A 23 -4.42 13.61 20.46
C GLY A 23 -4.50 15.12 20.63
N GLY A 24 -4.49 15.61 21.87
CA GLY A 24 -4.15 17.00 22.17
C GLY A 24 -2.77 17.07 22.83
N ASN A 25 -2.61 17.94 23.83
CA ASN A 25 -1.51 17.77 24.81
C ASN A 25 -1.71 16.55 25.73
N ARG A 26 -2.94 16.05 25.80
CA ARG A 26 -3.33 14.81 26.48
C ARG A 26 -3.84 13.83 25.44
N LEU A 27 -3.73 12.55 25.72
CA LEU A 27 -4.43 11.54 24.94
C LEU A 27 -5.85 11.41 25.47
N PHE A 28 -6.82 11.68 24.60
CA PHE A 28 -8.24 11.53 24.90
C PHE A 28 -8.72 10.19 24.36
N LYS A 29 -9.58 9.54 25.13
CA LYS A 29 -10.21 8.27 24.78
C LYS A 29 -11.71 8.37 24.95
N SER A 30 -12.45 8.02 23.92
CA SER A 30 -13.89 7.81 23.97
C SER A 30 -14.20 6.32 23.90
N TYR A 31 -15.20 5.87 24.64
CA TYR A 31 -15.73 4.49 24.57
C TYR A 31 -17.04 4.40 23.77
N ASN A 32 -17.56 5.54 23.32
CA ASN A 32 -18.87 5.69 22.71
C ASN A 32 -18.81 6.64 21.52
N ARG A 33 -17.89 6.37 20.58
CA ARG A 33 -17.81 7.04 19.27
C ARG A 33 -17.68 8.57 19.34
N GLY A 34 -17.18 9.09 20.45
CA GLY A 34 -16.93 10.52 20.64
C GLY A 34 -17.95 11.26 21.50
N ASP A 35 -18.97 10.61 22.04
CA ASP A 35 -19.98 11.28 22.88
C ASP A 35 -19.40 11.75 24.23
N THR A 36 -18.55 10.92 24.84
CA THR A 36 -17.86 11.23 26.10
C THR A 36 -16.38 10.89 26.02
N TRP A 37 -15.56 11.62 26.79
CA TRP A 37 -14.10 11.52 26.73
C TRP A 37 -13.48 11.44 28.12
N VAL A 38 -12.50 10.56 28.27
CA VAL A 38 -11.53 10.58 29.38
C VAL A 38 -10.18 11.04 28.83
N ALA A 39 -9.38 11.73 29.65
CA ALA A 39 -8.09 12.28 29.23
C ALA A 39 -6.97 11.79 30.15
N SER A 40 -5.81 11.48 29.57
CA SER A 40 -4.59 11.20 30.30
C SER A 40 -4.04 12.45 31.02
N ALA A 41 -2.91 12.29 31.72
CA ALA A 41 -2.04 13.43 32.05
C ALA A 41 -1.50 14.11 30.77
N ASP A 42 -0.93 15.32 30.90
CA ASP A 42 -0.26 15.98 29.76
C ASP A 42 0.95 15.13 29.34
N LEU A 43 0.94 14.64 28.10
CA LEU A 43 1.94 13.71 27.58
C LEU A 43 3.10 14.42 26.86
N THR A 44 3.15 15.74 26.93
CA THR A 44 4.15 16.56 26.22
C THR A 44 5.25 17.01 27.17
N LYS A 45 6.34 17.59 26.65
CA LYS A 45 7.37 18.24 27.48
C LYS A 45 6.91 19.59 28.03
N GLN A 46 5.69 20.03 27.68
CA GLN A 46 5.07 21.28 28.14
C GLN A 46 5.93 22.51 27.82
N VAL A 47 6.59 22.51 26.66
CA VAL A 47 7.44 23.61 26.22
C VAL A 47 6.57 24.83 25.92
N ASP A 48 6.89 25.96 26.55
CA ASP A 48 6.22 27.22 26.23
C ASP A 48 6.71 27.73 24.87
N ARG A 49 5.80 27.80 23.91
CA ARG A 49 6.09 28.29 22.57
C ARG A 49 6.59 29.74 22.56
N ASN A 50 6.20 30.55 23.55
CA ASN A 50 6.64 31.93 23.69
C ASN A 50 8.06 32.06 24.22
N THR A 51 8.71 30.98 24.66
CA THR A 51 10.12 31.02 25.06
C THR A 51 11.05 30.46 23.98
N VAL A 52 10.50 29.87 22.92
CA VAL A 52 11.27 29.27 21.82
C VAL A 52 11.59 30.32 20.77
N SER A 53 12.87 30.47 20.44
CA SER A 53 13.34 31.32 19.34
C SER A 53 13.04 30.66 17.98
N LEU A 54 12.56 31.45 17.01
CA LEU A 54 12.28 30.99 15.65
C LEU A 54 13.12 31.77 14.66
N MET A 55 13.92 31.09 13.83
CA MET A 55 14.75 31.76 12.81
C MET A 55 15.61 32.90 13.38
N GLY A 56 16.10 32.72 14.62
CA GLY A 56 16.87 33.73 15.36
C GLY A 56 16.03 34.83 16.04
N ALA A 57 14.72 34.85 15.85
CA ALA A 57 13.82 35.81 16.45
C ALA A 57 13.34 35.34 17.85
N PRO A 58 13.53 36.13 18.92
CA PRO A 58 13.12 35.74 20.28
C PRO A 58 11.61 35.49 20.36
N GLY A 59 11.23 34.36 20.96
CA GLY A 59 9.83 33.96 21.10
C GLY A 59 9.03 34.85 22.04
N ASP A 60 9.67 35.62 22.91
CA ASP A 60 9.01 36.45 23.93
C ASP A 60 8.60 37.83 23.39
N LYS A 61 8.99 38.17 22.15
CA LYS A 61 8.64 39.43 21.50
C LYS A 61 7.41 39.30 20.62
N THR A 62 6.59 40.35 20.60
CA THR A 62 5.48 40.47 19.66
C THR A 62 6.02 40.66 18.25
N GLN A 63 5.59 39.81 17.31
CA GLN A 63 6.03 39.82 15.92
C GLN A 63 4.87 39.46 14.99
N LEU A 64 4.87 40.03 13.78
CA LEU A 64 3.94 39.62 12.73
C LEU A 64 4.22 38.14 12.38
N SER A 65 3.16 37.35 12.18
CA SER A 65 3.28 35.92 11.83
C SER A 65 4.00 35.03 12.84
N LYS A 66 4.17 35.45 14.11
CA LYS A 66 4.82 34.64 15.18
C LYS A 66 4.29 33.20 15.30
N ASN A 67 2.98 33.05 15.12
CA ASN A 67 2.23 31.78 15.22
C ASN A 67 1.69 31.32 13.86
N ASP A 68 2.20 31.86 12.76
CA ASP A 68 1.70 31.51 11.42
C ASP A 68 1.85 30.00 11.17
N GLY A 69 0.74 29.36 10.80
CA GLY A 69 0.63 27.90 10.64
C GLY A 69 0.76 27.06 11.92
N VAL A 70 1.01 27.64 13.10
CA VAL A 70 1.18 26.90 14.37
C VAL A 70 0.22 27.45 15.44
N VAL A 71 -0.97 26.84 15.52
CA VAL A 71 -2.02 27.26 16.46
C VAL A 71 -1.69 26.86 17.90
N ALA A 72 -1.00 25.73 18.09
CA ALA A 72 -0.47 25.28 19.37
C ALA A 72 0.84 24.50 19.18
N TYR A 73 1.63 24.42 20.25
CA TYR A 73 2.86 23.64 20.35
C TYR A 73 2.84 22.79 21.62
N SER A 74 3.69 21.78 21.70
CA SER A 74 3.64 20.75 22.73
C SER A 74 2.27 20.06 22.69
N THR A 75 2.07 19.32 21.59
CA THR A 75 0.89 18.51 21.26
C THR A 75 1.26 17.14 20.70
N ILE A 76 0.40 16.15 20.90
CA ILE A 76 0.49 14.83 20.29
C ILE A 76 0.17 14.96 18.81
N ILE A 77 1.05 14.43 17.97
CA ILE A 77 0.93 14.42 16.50
C ILE A 77 0.88 12.99 15.92
N SER A 78 1.22 11.99 16.73
CA SER A 78 1.20 10.59 16.33
C SER A 78 0.59 9.72 17.43
N ILE A 79 -0.34 8.85 17.04
CA ILE A 79 -0.98 7.87 17.92
C ILE A 79 -0.95 6.52 17.21
N SER A 80 -0.64 5.46 17.94
CA SER A 80 -0.70 4.10 17.42
C SER A 80 -1.12 3.13 18.52
N GLU A 81 -2.30 2.52 18.39
CA GLU A 81 -2.71 1.39 19.22
C GLU A 81 -2.27 0.09 18.56
N SER A 82 -1.68 -0.82 19.35
CA SER A 82 -1.23 -2.12 18.86
C SER A 82 -2.43 -2.91 18.32
N PRO A 83 -2.37 -3.41 17.08
CA PRO A 83 -3.38 -4.34 16.56
C PRO A 83 -3.28 -5.73 17.23
N MET A 84 -2.18 -6.03 17.94
CA MET A 84 -1.93 -7.33 18.57
C MET A 84 -2.45 -7.43 20.01
N LEU A 85 -2.49 -6.32 20.73
CA LEU A 85 -2.94 -6.31 22.12
C LEU A 85 -3.71 -5.02 22.45
N PRO A 86 -5.01 -5.11 22.78
CA PRO A 86 -5.78 -3.94 23.14
C PRO A 86 -5.19 -3.23 24.36
N GLY A 87 -5.19 -1.90 24.32
CA GLY A 87 -4.69 -1.08 25.40
C GLY A 87 -3.18 -0.90 25.48
N VAL A 88 -2.41 -1.47 24.53
CA VAL A 88 -1.06 -1.00 24.23
C VAL A 88 -1.16 0.15 23.24
N VAL A 89 -0.92 1.38 23.70
CA VAL A 89 -1.06 2.59 22.88
C VAL A 89 0.15 3.50 23.03
N TRP A 90 0.64 3.99 21.90
CA TRP A 90 1.78 4.88 21.79
C TRP A 90 1.32 6.30 21.46
N ALA A 91 2.03 7.29 21.99
CA ALA A 91 1.81 8.69 21.70
C ALA A 91 3.15 9.41 21.45
N GLY A 92 3.24 10.12 20.33
CA GLY A 92 4.40 10.91 19.91
C GLY A 92 4.03 12.38 19.71
N THR A 93 4.91 13.28 20.09
CA THR A 93 4.62 14.73 20.14
C THR A 93 5.52 15.57 19.22
N ASP A 94 5.08 16.80 18.96
CA ASP A 94 5.82 17.83 18.23
C ASP A 94 6.96 18.49 19.03
N ASP A 95 7.11 18.15 20.30
CA ASP A 95 8.26 18.52 21.15
C ASP A 95 9.21 17.34 21.42
N GLY A 96 9.02 16.22 20.71
CA GLY A 96 9.91 15.07 20.75
C GLY A 96 9.81 14.21 21.99
N ASN A 97 8.62 14.14 22.59
CA ASN A 97 8.29 13.15 23.60
C ASN A 97 7.68 11.92 22.94
N LEU A 98 8.05 10.74 23.42
CA LEU A 98 7.48 9.46 23.02
C LEU A 98 7.09 8.70 24.28
N GLN A 99 5.83 8.29 24.36
CA GLN A 99 5.30 7.55 25.50
C GLN A 99 4.47 6.35 25.07
N ILE A 100 4.42 5.35 25.96
CA ILE A 100 3.61 4.15 25.79
C ILE A 100 2.73 3.91 27.02
N SER A 101 1.48 3.53 26.80
CA SER A 101 0.61 2.92 27.81
C SER A 101 0.42 1.44 27.48
N ARG A 102 0.31 0.61 28.52
CA ARG A 102 0.02 -0.83 28.42
C ARG A 102 -1.20 -1.24 29.24
N ASP A 103 -1.94 -0.26 29.75
CA ASP A 103 -3.09 -0.41 30.65
C ASP A 103 -4.33 0.34 30.13
N GLY A 104 -4.46 0.41 28.80
CA GLY A 104 -5.65 0.99 28.17
C GLY A 104 -5.67 2.51 28.15
N GLY A 105 -4.50 3.17 28.24
CA GLY A 105 -4.35 4.61 28.24
C GLY A 105 -4.50 5.25 29.64
N THR A 106 -4.38 4.45 30.71
CA THR A 106 -4.54 4.94 32.09
C THR A 106 -3.24 5.57 32.59
N THR A 107 -2.12 4.87 32.41
CA THR A 107 -0.77 5.36 32.73
C THR A 107 0.13 5.31 31.51
N PHE A 108 1.10 6.23 31.45
CA PHE A 108 2.05 6.34 30.35
C PHE A 108 3.48 6.34 30.88
N THR A 109 4.35 5.63 30.18
CA THR A 109 5.79 5.57 30.44
C THR A 109 6.52 6.31 29.33
N GLU A 110 7.38 7.26 29.69
CA GLU A 110 8.26 7.95 28.76
C GLU A 110 9.41 7.04 28.30
N VAL A 111 9.60 6.96 26.98
CA VAL A 111 10.56 6.07 26.33
C VAL A 111 11.36 6.77 25.21
N GLY A 112 11.06 8.03 24.89
CA GLY A 112 11.76 8.83 23.89
C GLY A 112 13.23 9.07 24.20
N LYS A 113 13.62 9.16 25.47
CA LYS A 113 15.03 9.24 25.89
C LYS A 113 15.88 8.04 25.47
N ASN A 114 15.24 6.91 25.13
CA ASN A 114 15.92 5.69 24.68
C ASN A 114 16.20 5.71 23.16
N LEU A 115 15.75 6.74 22.44
CA LEU A 115 16.07 6.97 21.02
C LEU A 115 17.49 7.54 20.89
N LEU A 116 18.48 6.65 20.82
CA LEU A 116 19.89 7.04 20.76
C LEU A 116 20.30 7.56 19.37
N GLY A 117 21.31 8.44 19.32
CA GLY A 117 21.85 8.98 18.07
C GLY A 117 21.16 10.25 17.56
N LEU A 118 20.13 10.73 18.27
CA LEU A 118 19.57 12.07 18.10
C LEU A 118 20.42 13.10 18.87
N PRO A 119 20.44 14.38 18.45
CA PRO A 119 21.13 15.43 19.20
C PRO A 119 20.62 15.55 20.64
N ALA A 120 21.51 15.89 21.58
CA ALA A 120 21.13 16.06 22.98
C ALA A 120 20.05 17.15 23.12
N ASN A 121 19.03 16.87 23.94
CA ASN A 121 17.88 17.76 24.16
C ASN A 121 17.11 18.14 22.89
N HIS A 122 17.14 17.30 21.85
CA HIS A 122 16.35 17.55 20.65
C HIS A 122 14.85 17.70 20.97
N ALA A 123 14.20 18.63 20.26
CA ALA A 123 12.74 18.79 20.22
C ALA A 123 12.18 18.33 18.87
N TYR A 124 12.81 17.32 18.28
CA TYR A 124 12.42 16.79 16.96
C TYR A 124 11.07 16.10 17.05
N TRP A 125 10.27 16.22 16.00
CA TRP A 125 8.93 15.69 15.98
C TRP A 125 8.96 14.17 15.91
N ILE A 126 8.14 13.49 16.71
CA ILE A 126 7.87 12.07 16.51
C ILE A 126 6.88 11.95 15.35
N SER A 127 7.37 11.92 14.12
CA SER A 127 6.54 12.09 12.91
C SER A 127 5.53 10.95 12.76
N ARG A 128 5.96 9.69 12.92
CA ARG A 128 5.09 8.51 12.85
C ARG A 128 5.49 7.45 13.86
N ILE A 129 4.47 6.76 14.38
CA ILE A 129 4.59 5.54 15.17
C ILE A 129 3.72 4.49 14.52
N ASP A 130 4.27 3.29 14.34
CA ASP A 130 3.55 2.14 13.81
C ASP A 130 3.75 0.94 14.74
N ALA A 131 2.74 0.62 15.55
CA ALA A 131 2.75 -0.55 16.41
C ALA A 131 2.58 -1.81 15.56
N SER A 132 3.42 -2.82 15.78
CA SER A 132 3.51 -3.97 14.89
C SER A 132 2.22 -4.79 14.81
N HIS A 133 1.97 -5.29 13.61
CA HIS A 133 0.94 -6.25 13.23
C HIS A 133 1.27 -7.69 13.62
N PHE A 134 2.47 -7.95 14.18
CA PHE A 134 2.94 -9.31 14.50
C PHE A 134 3.33 -9.49 15.96
N ASP A 135 3.76 -8.44 16.65
CA ASP A 135 4.20 -8.51 18.05
C ASP A 135 3.79 -7.26 18.85
N ALA A 136 3.18 -7.47 20.02
CA ALA A 136 2.68 -6.37 20.85
C ALA A 136 3.79 -5.51 21.48
N GLY A 137 5.01 -6.05 21.63
CA GLY A 137 6.19 -5.34 22.13
C GLY A 137 6.92 -4.54 21.06
N THR A 138 6.58 -4.76 19.79
CA THR A 138 7.27 -4.19 18.65
C THR A 138 6.58 -2.93 18.14
N ALA A 139 7.36 -1.88 17.89
CA ALA A 139 6.88 -0.66 17.25
C ALA A 139 8.00 0.00 16.45
N TYR A 140 7.62 0.64 15.35
CA TYR A 140 8.49 1.45 14.51
C TYR A 140 8.22 2.93 14.76
N VAL A 141 9.28 3.73 14.81
CA VAL A 141 9.20 5.16 15.11
C VAL A 141 10.06 5.93 14.12
N SER A 142 9.49 6.93 13.48
CA SER A 142 10.24 7.92 12.72
C SER A 142 10.31 9.25 13.45
N VAL A 143 11.46 9.92 13.32
CA VAL A 143 11.74 11.21 13.96
C VAL A 143 12.12 12.23 12.88
N ASP A 144 11.57 13.43 12.99
CA ASP A 144 11.69 14.49 12.00
C ASP A 144 12.31 15.76 12.60
N GLY A 145 13.56 16.04 12.19
CA GLY A 145 14.37 17.15 12.65
C GLY A 145 14.38 18.38 11.74
N HIS A 146 13.63 18.40 10.62
CA HIS A 146 13.82 19.44 9.59
C HIS A 146 13.54 20.88 10.09
N ARG A 147 12.68 21.03 11.11
CA ARG A 147 12.39 22.33 11.75
C ARG A 147 13.56 22.88 12.56
N ASN A 148 14.58 22.05 12.77
CA ASN A 148 15.82 22.36 13.45
C ASN A 148 17.02 22.30 12.49
N ASP A 149 16.80 22.40 11.18
CA ASP A 149 17.83 22.33 10.14
C ASP A 149 18.58 20.98 10.10
N ASP A 150 17.95 19.91 10.59
CA ASP A 150 18.45 18.53 10.45
C ASP A 150 17.54 17.74 9.50
N LEU A 151 18.03 17.52 8.28
CA LEU A 151 17.32 16.77 7.24
C LEU A 151 17.68 15.28 7.22
N LYS A 152 18.43 14.78 8.21
CA LYS A 152 18.81 13.36 8.26
C LYS A 152 17.59 12.48 8.53
N PRO A 153 17.46 11.31 7.85
CA PRO A 153 16.41 10.36 8.17
C PRO A 153 16.70 9.61 9.47
N TYR A 154 15.72 9.64 10.39
CA TYR A 154 15.77 8.88 11.63
C TYR A 154 14.58 7.91 11.68
N VAL A 155 14.90 6.62 11.64
CA VAL A 155 13.94 5.53 11.80
C VAL A 155 14.47 4.54 12.83
N PHE A 156 13.61 4.13 13.75
CA PHE A 156 13.92 3.23 14.84
C PHE A 156 12.89 2.10 14.93
N VAL A 157 13.33 0.98 15.48
CA VAL A 157 12.46 -0.13 15.92
C VAL A 157 12.74 -0.44 17.38
N THR A 158 11.71 -0.81 18.11
CA THR A 158 11.79 -1.45 19.43
C THR A 158 11.11 -2.81 19.36
N HIS A 159 11.53 -3.75 20.21
CA HIS A 159 10.91 -5.06 20.38
C HIS A 159 10.52 -5.34 21.85
N ASP A 160 10.62 -4.33 22.71
CA ASP A 160 10.51 -4.49 24.16
C ASP A 160 9.69 -3.38 24.82
N TYR A 161 8.70 -2.86 24.10
CA TYR A 161 7.84 -1.75 24.54
C TYR A 161 8.61 -0.44 24.79
N GLY A 162 9.66 -0.20 23.98
CA GLY A 162 10.42 1.05 23.99
C GLY A 162 11.50 1.13 25.06
N ARG A 163 11.83 0.02 25.73
CA ARG A 163 12.95 0.01 26.68
C ARG A 163 14.29 0.16 25.93
N THR A 164 14.37 -0.42 24.74
CA THR A 164 15.50 -0.25 23.82
C THR A 164 15.00 0.05 22.42
N PHE A 165 15.78 0.85 21.69
CA PHE A 165 15.55 1.15 20.28
C PHE A 165 16.80 0.86 19.46
N GLN A 166 16.61 0.28 18.30
CA GLN A 166 17.63 0.10 17.28
C GLN A 166 17.35 1.06 16.12
N SER A 167 18.36 1.81 15.66
CA SER A 167 18.22 2.56 14.42
C SER A 167 18.19 1.59 13.24
N ILE A 168 17.19 1.78 12.37
CA ILE A 168 17.04 1.09 11.10
C ILE A 168 17.13 2.06 9.92
N SER A 169 17.72 3.26 10.12
CA SER A 169 17.94 4.20 9.01
C SER A 169 18.90 3.62 7.95
N SER A 170 19.86 2.78 8.37
CA SER A 170 20.80 2.04 7.51
C SER A 170 21.36 2.85 6.32
N ASN A 171 21.05 2.43 5.08
CA ASN A 171 21.51 3.02 3.83
C ASN A 171 20.53 4.04 3.23
N LEU A 172 19.52 4.53 3.99
CA LEU A 172 18.74 5.68 3.55
C LEU A 172 19.67 6.86 3.23
N PRO A 173 19.33 7.72 2.26
CA PRO A 173 20.16 8.86 1.91
C PRO A 173 20.48 9.75 3.11
N SER A 174 21.63 10.42 3.11
CA SER A 174 22.03 11.31 4.21
C SER A 174 21.12 12.52 4.41
N VAL A 175 20.28 12.84 3.42
CA VAL A 175 19.32 13.95 3.42
C VAL A 175 17.97 13.43 2.90
N GLY A 176 16.90 13.76 3.62
CA GLY A 176 15.53 13.35 3.33
C GLY A 176 14.84 12.91 4.62
N ASN A 177 14.37 13.88 5.41
CA ASN A 177 13.70 13.62 6.66
C ASN A 177 12.44 12.74 6.47
N VAL A 178 12.11 11.94 7.48
CA VAL A 178 11.10 10.88 7.39
C VAL A 178 9.76 11.39 7.89
N GLN A 179 8.74 11.28 7.05
CA GLN A 179 7.35 11.61 7.38
C GLN A 179 6.59 10.40 7.91
N VAL A 180 6.85 9.22 7.33
CA VAL A 180 6.10 8.00 7.64
C VAL A 180 6.96 6.74 7.55
N ILE A 181 6.72 5.82 8.48
CA ILE A 181 7.18 4.43 8.48
C ILE A 181 5.92 3.55 8.61
N ARG A 182 5.85 2.48 7.82
CA ARG A 182 4.79 1.47 7.91
C ARG A 182 5.35 0.06 7.81
N GLU A 183 4.86 -0.84 8.67
CA GLU A 183 5.04 -2.28 8.56
C GLU A 183 3.93 -2.87 7.67
N ASP A 184 4.30 -3.81 6.79
CA ASP A 184 3.31 -4.54 6.02
C ASP A 184 2.53 -5.54 6.90
N PRO A 185 1.19 -5.59 6.84
CA PRO A 185 0.39 -6.45 7.72
C PRO A 185 0.47 -7.95 7.40
N LYS A 186 1.14 -8.37 6.31
CA LYS A 186 1.29 -9.77 5.90
C LYS A 186 2.74 -10.27 5.92
N ASN A 187 3.72 -9.38 5.91
CA ASN A 187 5.14 -9.71 6.02
C ASN A 187 5.88 -8.77 6.98
N LYS A 188 6.27 -9.30 8.14
CA LYS A 188 7.02 -8.59 9.21
C LYS A 188 8.37 -7.99 8.78
N ASP A 189 8.97 -8.50 7.71
CA ASP A 189 10.26 -8.03 7.22
C ASP A 189 10.09 -6.96 6.12
N LEU A 190 8.85 -6.76 5.64
CA LEU A 190 8.52 -5.79 4.60
C LEU A 190 8.10 -4.46 5.24
N LEU A 191 8.93 -3.43 5.05
CA LEU A 191 8.70 -2.09 5.61
C LEU A 191 8.71 -1.04 4.50
N TYR A 192 7.98 0.06 4.72
CA TYR A 192 7.93 1.21 3.82
C TYR A 192 8.25 2.51 4.54
N VAL A 193 9.09 3.35 3.94
CA VAL A 193 9.45 4.67 4.48
C VAL A 193 9.16 5.76 3.46
N GLY A 194 8.34 6.73 3.86
CA GLY A 194 8.11 7.97 3.12
C GLY A 194 9.03 9.07 3.63
N THR A 195 9.83 9.65 2.73
CA THR A 195 10.75 10.76 3.03
C THR A 195 10.36 12.01 2.25
N GLU A 196 11.05 13.12 2.51
CA GLU A 196 10.94 14.36 1.73
C GLU A 196 11.21 14.17 0.22
N PHE A 197 12.00 13.15 -0.16
CA PHE A 197 12.46 12.97 -1.55
C PHE A 197 12.06 11.64 -2.20
N GLY A 198 11.22 10.84 -1.55
CA GLY A 198 10.66 9.66 -2.18
C GLY A 198 10.05 8.65 -1.21
N LEU A 199 9.83 7.46 -1.76
CA LEU A 199 9.35 6.28 -1.06
C LEU A 199 10.44 5.21 -1.14
N TYR A 200 10.69 4.55 -0.02
CA TYR A 200 11.66 3.48 0.14
C TYR A 200 10.97 2.22 0.67
N VAL A 201 11.51 1.07 0.31
CA VAL A 201 11.04 -0.24 0.77
C VAL A 201 12.21 -1.06 1.29
N SER A 202 11.97 -1.83 2.34
CA SER A 202 12.90 -2.83 2.86
C SER A 202 12.24 -4.19 2.83
N LEU A 203 12.98 -5.22 2.41
CA LEU A 203 12.55 -6.62 2.42
C LEU A 203 13.16 -7.43 3.58
N ASP A 204 13.92 -6.78 4.46
CA ASP A 204 14.76 -7.42 5.48
C ASP A 204 14.66 -6.76 6.87
N GLY A 205 13.53 -6.09 7.14
CA GLY A 205 13.22 -5.47 8.43
C GLY A 205 13.99 -4.17 8.68
N GLY A 206 14.33 -3.43 7.63
CA GLY A 206 15.02 -2.14 7.70
C GLY A 206 16.55 -2.24 7.76
N LYS A 207 17.13 -3.40 7.42
CA LYS A 207 18.59 -3.54 7.33
C LYS A 207 19.10 -2.96 6.02
N GLN A 208 18.33 -3.05 4.94
CA GLN A 208 18.57 -2.34 3.69
C GLN A 208 17.27 -1.73 3.14
N TRP A 209 17.41 -0.57 2.52
CA TRP A 209 16.35 0.21 1.90
C TRP A 209 16.65 0.43 0.42
N ASP A 210 15.69 0.07 -0.41
CA ASP A 210 15.68 0.32 -1.84
C ASP A 210 14.68 1.42 -2.16
N LYS A 211 14.98 2.27 -3.16
CA LYS A 211 14.00 3.23 -3.66
C LYS A 211 12.84 2.47 -4.29
N PHE A 212 11.61 2.81 -3.90
CA PHE A 212 10.42 2.10 -4.36
C PHE A 212 10.15 2.35 -5.84
N MET A 213 10.40 1.33 -6.66
CA MET A 213 10.11 1.28 -8.10
C MET A 213 10.81 2.39 -8.93
N ASN A 214 11.07 2.11 -10.20
CA ASN A 214 11.85 3.02 -11.05
C ASN A 214 11.12 4.31 -11.44
N ASN A 215 9.79 4.37 -11.31
CA ASN A 215 8.96 5.48 -11.79
C ASN A 215 8.28 6.30 -10.68
N TYR A 216 8.55 6.00 -9.40
CA TYR A 216 8.01 6.84 -8.32
C TYR A 216 8.72 8.21 -8.33
N PRO A 217 7.98 9.33 -8.40
CA PRO A 217 8.56 10.65 -8.56
C PRO A 217 9.36 11.07 -7.32
N THR A 218 10.32 11.96 -7.51
CA THR A 218 10.95 12.68 -6.38
C THR A 218 9.92 13.64 -5.79
N VAL A 219 9.28 13.21 -4.71
CA VAL A 219 8.23 13.94 -4.00
C VAL A 219 8.23 13.53 -2.53
N ARG A 220 7.85 14.48 -1.66
CA ARG A 220 7.57 14.19 -0.27
C ARG A 220 6.40 13.22 -0.17
N THR A 221 6.62 12.13 0.56
CA THR A 221 5.61 11.10 0.83
C THR A 221 5.12 11.29 2.26
N ASP A 222 3.88 11.76 2.42
CA ASP A 222 3.33 12.18 3.70
C ASP A 222 2.69 11.02 4.49
N ASP A 223 2.03 10.09 3.80
CA ASP A 223 1.39 8.95 4.45
C ASP A 223 1.33 7.72 3.55
N ILE A 224 1.25 6.55 4.18
CA ILE A 224 1.19 5.24 3.55
C ILE A 224 0.11 4.41 4.23
N LEU A 225 -0.71 3.75 3.43
CA LEU A 225 -1.71 2.78 3.86
C LEU A 225 -1.59 1.51 3.00
N ILE A 226 -1.53 0.35 3.65
CA ILE A 226 -1.65 -0.94 2.97
C ILE A 226 -3.08 -1.42 3.12
N HIS A 227 -3.79 -1.61 2.01
CA HIS A 227 -5.16 -2.12 2.07
C HIS A 227 -5.15 -3.60 2.51
N PRO A 228 -5.76 -3.97 3.65
CA PRO A 228 -5.57 -5.30 4.25
C PRO A 228 -6.16 -6.42 3.37
N ARG A 229 -7.32 -6.16 2.74
CA ARG A 229 -7.96 -7.10 1.80
C ARG A 229 -7.20 -7.23 0.49
N ASP A 230 -7.07 -6.12 -0.24
CA ASP A 230 -6.62 -6.12 -1.63
C ASP A 230 -5.11 -6.16 -1.79
N GLY A 231 -4.35 -5.85 -0.73
CA GLY A 231 -2.90 -5.76 -0.78
C GLY A 231 -2.43 -4.66 -1.72
N ASP A 232 -3.15 -3.53 -1.77
CA ASP A 232 -2.73 -2.36 -2.54
C ASP A 232 -1.94 -1.40 -1.62
N LEU A 233 -0.83 -0.87 -2.12
CA LEU A 233 -0.06 0.16 -1.42
C LEU A 233 -0.54 1.54 -1.86
N ILE A 234 -1.17 2.26 -0.94
CA ILE A 234 -1.75 3.59 -1.16
C ILE A 234 -0.83 4.62 -0.53
N VAL A 235 -0.41 5.60 -1.32
CA VAL A 235 0.63 6.56 -0.96
C VAL A 235 0.13 7.98 -1.18
N ALA A 236 0.09 8.77 -0.11
CA ALA A 236 -0.26 10.18 -0.16
C ALA A 236 1.00 11.03 -0.33
N THR A 237 0.98 11.95 -1.28
CA THR A 237 2.15 12.78 -1.63
C THR A 237 1.86 14.27 -1.49
N HIS A 238 2.91 15.04 -1.23
CA HIS A 238 2.81 16.49 -1.24
C HIS A 238 2.77 17.04 -2.68
N GLY A 239 1.56 17.41 -3.14
CA GLY A 239 1.36 18.08 -4.42
C GLY A 239 1.35 17.18 -5.67
N ARG A 240 1.34 15.85 -5.51
CA ARG A 240 1.21 14.88 -6.63
C ARG A 240 0.08 13.86 -6.43
N SER A 241 -0.96 14.24 -5.69
CA SER A 241 -2.14 13.41 -5.43
C SER A 241 -1.81 12.10 -4.67
N VAL A 242 -2.70 11.12 -4.77
CA VAL A 242 -2.56 9.77 -4.24
C VAL A 242 -2.07 8.83 -5.34
N TRP A 243 -1.09 8.00 -5.01
CA TRP A 243 -0.57 6.93 -5.86
C TRP A 243 -0.99 5.58 -5.30
N ILE A 244 -1.34 4.64 -6.17
CA ILE A 244 -1.71 3.28 -5.78
C ILE A 244 -0.82 2.32 -6.56
N ALA A 245 -0.06 1.48 -5.86
CA ALA A 245 0.57 0.32 -6.45
C ALA A 245 -0.37 -0.87 -6.25
N ASP A 246 -1.09 -1.22 -7.32
CA ASP A 246 -2.04 -2.33 -7.31
C ASP A 246 -1.29 -3.65 -7.04
N ASP A 247 -1.76 -4.39 -6.05
CA ASP A 247 -1.32 -5.73 -5.69
C ASP A 247 0.20 -5.84 -5.41
N ILE A 248 0.58 -5.56 -4.16
CA ILE A 248 1.93 -5.75 -3.61
C ILE A 248 2.18 -7.17 -3.09
N THR A 249 1.30 -8.15 -3.37
CA THR A 249 1.54 -9.58 -3.05
C THR A 249 2.95 -10.05 -3.45
N PRO A 250 3.51 -9.66 -4.61
CA PRO A 250 4.88 -10.01 -4.96
C PRO A 250 5.91 -9.56 -3.93
N LEU A 251 5.81 -8.34 -3.39
CA LEU A 251 6.72 -7.84 -2.36
C LEU A 251 6.53 -8.61 -1.04
N GLN A 252 5.28 -8.88 -0.67
CA GLN A 252 4.93 -9.64 0.53
C GLN A 252 5.50 -11.07 0.49
N GLN A 253 5.55 -11.68 -0.70
CA GLN A 253 6.04 -13.05 -0.89
C GLN A 253 7.52 -13.14 -1.30
N LEU A 254 8.19 -12.03 -1.61
CA LEU A 254 9.59 -12.00 -2.05
C LEU A 254 10.55 -12.17 -0.87
N THR A 255 10.53 -13.34 -0.26
CA THR A 255 11.45 -13.72 0.81
C THR A 255 12.83 -14.11 0.26
N PRO A 256 13.88 -14.17 1.10
CA PRO A 256 15.19 -14.68 0.68
C PRO A 256 15.14 -16.08 0.05
N ALA A 257 14.22 -16.93 0.51
CA ALA A 257 14.02 -18.27 -0.04
C ALA A 257 13.40 -18.25 -1.44
N VAL A 258 12.57 -17.25 -1.76
CA VAL A 258 12.03 -17.05 -3.12
C VAL A 258 13.10 -16.44 -4.02
N GLN A 259 13.86 -15.46 -3.54
CA GLN A 259 14.97 -14.85 -4.30
C GLN A 259 16.10 -15.85 -4.63
N ALA A 260 16.26 -16.91 -3.84
CA ALA A 260 17.22 -17.97 -4.11
C ALA A 260 16.85 -18.84 -5.33
N GLN A 261 15.55 -18.96 -5.64
CA GLN A 261 15.03 -19.78 -6.74
C GLN A 261 15.27 -19.12 -8.10
N ASP A 262 15.40 -19.92 -9.17
CA ASP A 262 15.59 -19.39 -10.53
C ASP A 262 14.36 -18.61 -11.02
N ALA A 263 13.16 -19.11 -10.68
CA ALA A 263 11.88 -18.48 -10.96
C ALA A 263 10.85 -18.86 -9.89
N ALA A 264 9.87 -17.99 -9.67
CA ALA A 264 8.74 -18.27 -8.78
C ALA A 264 7.46 -17.59 -9.27
N LEU A 265 6.34 -18.31 -9.24
CA LEU A 265 5.01 -17.76 -9.49
C LEU A 265 4.38 -17.35 -8.15
N PHE A 266 4.03 -16.08 -8.02
CA PHE A 266 3.36 -15.55 -6.81
C PHE A 266 1.89 -15.94 -6.79
N ASP A 267 1.28 -15.87 -5.61
CA ASP A 267 -0.17 -16.02 -5.50
C ASP A 267 -0.88 -14.94 -6.31
N VAL A 268 -1.97 -15.35 -6.98
CA VAL A 268 -2.76 -14.47 -7.82
C VAL A 268 -3.97 -14.01 -7.04
N ARG A 269 -4.09 -12.70 -6.85
CA ARG A 269 -5.23 -12.10 -6.12
C ARG A 269 -6.56 -12.53 -6.76
N PRO A 270 -7.58 -12.88 -5.96
CA PRO A 270 -8.93 -13.06 -6.47
C PRO A 270 -9.38 -11.83 -7.26
N THR A 271 -10.00 -12.06 -8.41
CA THR A 271 -10.43 -10.99 -9.32
C THR A 271 -11.93 -11.05 -9.52
N ILE A 272 -12.56 -9.91 -9.74
CA ILE A 272 -14.01 -9.83 -9.99
C ILE A 272 -14.21 -9.79 -11.50
N ALA A 273 -15.06 -10.68 -12.00
CA ALA A 273 -15.56 -10.61 -13.37
C ALA A 273 -16.58 -9.47 -13.49
N TYR A 274 -16.08 -8.23 -13.43
CA TYR A 274 -16.92 -7.04 -13.55
C TYR A 274 -17.73 -7.10 -14.84
N LEU A 275 -19.04 -7.14 -14.70
CA LEU A 275 -19.93 -7.04 -15.84
C LEU A 275 -19.97 -5.56 -16.23
N ASN A 276 -19.80 -5.28 -17.53
CA ASN A 276 -19.93 -3.90 -18.00
C ASN A 276 -21.32 -3.39 -17.65
N ASP A 277 -21.38 -2.35 -16.82
CA ASP A 277 -22.53 -1.46 -16.76
C ASP A 277 -22.74 -0.93 -18.18
N GLN A 278 -23.77 -1.42 -18.85
CA GLN A 278 -24.31 -0.74 -20.02
C GLN A 278 -24.95 0.55 -19.52
N GLN A 279 -24.14 1.58 -19.28
CA GLN A 279 -24.70 2.88 -18.96
C GLN A 279 -25.61 3.30 -20.11
N ARG A 280 -26.92 3.19 -19.87
CA ARG A 280 -27.96 3.97 -20.56
C ARG A 280 -27.84 5.41 -20.06
N GLY A 281 -26.70 6.05 -20.33
CA GLY A 281 -26.39 7.38 -19.83
C GLY A 281 -26.83 8.45 -20.81
N GLN A 282 -27.98 9.08 -20.57
CA GLN A 282 -28.29 10.40 -21.12
C GLN A 282 -27.33 11.43 -20.50
N HIS A 283 -26.54 12.10 -21.34
CA HIS A 283 -25.68 13.19 -20.91
C HIS A 283 -26.50 14.49 -20.77
N LEU A 284 -26.69 14.96 -19.54
CA LEU A 284 -27.12 16.33 -19.24
C LEU A 284 -25.87 17.20 -19.08
N GLY A 285 -25.58 18.03 -20.08
CA GLY A 285 -24.32 18.76 -20.27
C GLY A 285 -24.05 19.94 -19.33
N GLY A 286 -24.24 19.78 -18.01
CA GLY A 286 -24.09 20.87 -17.03
C GLY A 286 -22.88 20.77 -16.08
N GLN A 287 -22.31 19.57 -15.85
CA GLN A 287 -21.27 19.36 -14.84
C GLN A 287 -20.16 18.42 -15.34
N LYS A 288 -18.90 18.79 -15.12
CA LYS A 288 -17.75 17.92 -15.38
C LYS A 288 -17.60 16.94 -14.22
N LEU A 289 -17.71 15.64 -14.48
CA LEU A 289 -17.32 14.59 -13.55
C LEU A 289 -15.81 14.37 -13.69
N PHE A 290 -15.05 14.63 -12.64
CA PHE A 290 -13.66 14.17 -12.57
C PHE A 290 -13.68 12.68 -12.22
N VAL A 291 -13.36 11.85 -13.20
CA VAL A 291 -13.17 10.40 -13.05
C VAL A 291 -11.70 10.09 -13.27
N GLY A 292 -11.08 9.39 -12.31
CA GLY A 292 -9.74 8.84 -12.47
C GLY A 292 -9.76 7.61 -13.38
N GLU A 293 -8.59 7.24 -13.87
CA GLU A 293 -8.42 5.95 -14.56
C GLU A 293 -8.54 4.82 -13.53
N ASN A 294 -9.43 3.85 -13.80
CA ASN A 294 -9.51 2.64 -12.99
C ASN A 294 -8.31 1.72 -13.31
N GLY A 295 -7.90 0.93 -12.31
CA GLY A 295 -6.91 -0.12 -12.53
C GLY A 295 -7.31 -1.06 -13.68
N PRO A 296 -6.32 -1.68 -14.36
CA PRO A 296 -6.57 -2.54 -15.49
C PRO A 296 -7.45 -3.72 -15.09
N ARG A 297 -8.44 -4.05 -15.93
CA ARG A 297 -9.37 -5.15 -15.66
C ARG A 297 -8.69 -6.50 -15.77
N GLY A 298 -8.98 -7.36 -14.81
CA GLY A 298 -8.66 -8.78 -14.84
C GLY A 298 -7.75 -9.22 -13.70
N ALA A 299 -6.96 -10.26 -13.94
CA ALA A 299 -6.03 -10.81 -12.95
C ALA A 299 -4.60 -10.37 -13.27
N ALA A 300 -3.94 -9.70 -12.32
CA ALA A 300 -2.49 -9.47 -12.38
C ALA A 300 -1.76 -10.76 -11.98
N ILE A 301 -1.07 -11.36 -12.93
CA ILE A 301 -0.24 -12.55 -12.72
C ILE A 301 1.20 -12.08 -12.57
N ASN A 302 1.74 -12.24 -11.37
CA ASN A 302 3.08 -11.80 -11.03
C ASN A 302 4.02 -12.99 -10.87
N TYR A 303 5.26 -12.85 -11.34
CA TYR A 303 6.30 -13.85 -11.13
C TYR A 303 7.68 -13.21 -10.98
N TYR A 304 8.58 -13.91 -10.30
CA TYR A 304 9.97 -13.53 -10.11
C TYR A 304 10.88 -14.32 -11.04
N LEU A 305 11.89 -13.66 -11.59
CA LEU A 305 13.03 -14.27 -12.27
C LEU A 305 14.32 -13.78 -11.61
N LYS A 306 15.20 -14.70 -11.21
CA LYS A 306 16.48 -14.34 -10.56
C LYS A 306 17.42 -13.59 -11.50
N SER A 307 17.41 -13.95 -12.77
CA SER A 307 18.15 -13.32 -13.84
C SER A 307 17.27 -13.19 -15.07
N ALA A 308 17.68 -12.35 -16.03
CA ALA A 308 16.95 -12.21 -17.27
C ALA A 308 16.89 -13.56 -18.01
N ALA A 309 15.69 -13.97 -18.43
CA ALA A 309 15.49 -15.27 -19.05
C ALA A 309 16.05 -15.29 -20.48
N SER A 310 16.91 -16.26 -20.77
CA SER A 310 17.42 -16.53 -22.13
C SER A 310 16.46 -17.36 -22.97
N GLY A 311 15.63 -18.19 -22.34
CA GLY A 311 14.62 -19.04 -22.97
C GLY A 311 13.24 -18.40 -23.03
N ASP A 312 12.24 -19.21 -23.38
CA ASP A 312 10.84 -18.79 -23.38
C ASP A 312 10.28 -18.71 -21.95
N VAL A 313 9.47 -17.67 -21.74
CA VAL A 313 8.69 -17.45 -20.53
C VAL A 313 7.24 -17.38 -20.98
N LYS A 314 6.44 -18.38 -20.61
CA LYS A 314 5.03 -18.46 -21.01
C LYS A 314 4.13 -18.48 -19.79
N VAL A 315 3.06 -17.70 -19.85
CA VAL A 315 1.98 -17.71 -18.88
C VAL A 315 0.74 -18.26 -19.57
N SER A 316 0.14 -19.30 -19.01
CA SER A 316 -1.11 -19.86 -19.51
C SER A 316 -2.14 -19.97 -18.40
N VAL A 317 -3.41 -19.81 -18.75
CA VAL A 317 -4.53 -19.97 -17.82
C VAL A 317 -5.42 -21.11 -18.31
N ALA A 318 -5.83 -22.00 -17.41
CA ALA A 318 -6.73 -23.11 -17.69
C ALA A 318 -7.97 -23.07 -16.78
N ASP A 319 -9.10 -23.58 -17.29
CA ASP A 319 -10.32 -23.76 -16.50
C ASP A 319 -10.23 -24.98 -15.55
N GLY A 320 -11.26 -25.16 -14.72
CA GLY A 320 -11.35 -26.29 -13.78
C GLY A 320 -11.37 -27.68 -14.43
N SER A 321 -11.55 -27.78 -15.75
CA SER A 321 -11.45 -29.04 -16.50
C SER A 321 -10.04 -29.30 -17.04
N GLY A 322 -9.10 -28.37 -16.84
CA GLY A 322 -7.73 -28.44 -17.36
C GLY A 322 -7.59 -27.94 -18.80
N ARG A 323 -8.65 -27.37 -19.40
CA ARG A 323 -8.59 -26.80 -20.74
C ARG A 323 -7.94 -25.43 -20.69
N THR A 324 -6.84 -25.26 -21.42
CA THR A 324 -6.17 -23.96 -21.57
C THR A 324 -7.07 -22.97 -22.29
N LEU A 325 -7.27 -21.81 -21.66
CA LEU A 325 -8.08 -20.71 -22.16
C LEU A 325 -7.24 -19.71 -22.95
N CYS A 326 -6.04 -19.40 -22.44
CA CYS A 326 -5.13 -18.44 -23.05
C CYS A 326 -3.67 -18.79 -22.75
N THR A 327 -2.78 -18.34 -23.61
CA THR A 327 -1.32 -18.40 -23.42
C THR A 327 -0.70 -17.09 -23.93
N SER A 328 0.15 -16.45 -23.12
CA SER A 328 0.93 -15.28 -23.49
C SER A 328 2.41 -15.47 -23.20
N ASP A 329 3.25 -14.81 -23.99
CA ASP A 329 4.65 -14.62 -23.64
C ASP A 329 4.75 -13.59 -22.50
N GLY A 330 5.58 -13.90 -21.49
CA GLY A 330 5.83 -13.03 -20.35
C GLY A 330 7.11 -12.20 -20.53
N PRO A 331 7.20 -11.01 -19.89
CA PRO A 331 8.47 -10.29 -19.78
C PRO A 331 9.62 -11.15 -19.25
N LYS A 332 10.82 -10.96 -19.79
CA LYS A 332 12.02 -11.76 -19.48
C LYS A 332 13.01 -11.04 -18.57
N ASN A 333 12.60 -9.95 -17.91
CA ASN A 333 13.49 -9.12 -17.10
C ASN A 333 13.82 -9.82 -15.78
N ALA A 334 15.01 -9.55 -15.23
CA ALA A 334 15.32 -9.94 -13.86
C ALA A 334 14.43 -9.17 -12.86
N GLY A 335 14.03 -9.83 -11.78
CA GLY A 335 13.14 -9.27 -10.76
C GLY A 335 11.67 -9.67 -10.95
N ILE A 336 10.76 -8.86 -10.40
CA ILE A 336 9.32 -9.09 -10.47
C ILE A 336 8.81 -8.64 -11.84
N ASN A 337 8.07 -9.52 -12.50
CA ASN A 337 7.40 -9.28 -13.77
C ASN A 337 5.89 -9.49 -13.59
N ARG A 338 5.10 -8.79 -14.41
CA ARG A 338 3.63 -8.82 -14.37
C ARG A 338 3.07 -9.06 -15.77
N VAL A 339 2.10 -9.96 -15.86
CA VAL A 339 1.25 -10.20 -17.04
C VAL A 339 -0.20 -10.03 -16.62
N LEU A 340 -0.99 -9.33 -17.41
CA LEU A 340 -2.42 -9.16 -17.14
C LEU A 340 -3.21 -10.21 -17.92
N TRP A 341 -4.03 -10.98 -17.22
CA TRP A 341 -5.07 -11.78 -17.85
C TRP A 341 -6.40 -11.02 -17.83
N ASN A 342 -6.90 -10.65 -19.01
CA ASN A 342 -8.12 -9.85 -19.20
C ASN A 342 -9.45 -10.60 -18.90
N LEU A 343 -9.39 -11.82 -18.37
CA LEU A 343 -10.54 -12.70 -18.14
C LEU A 343 -11.28 -13.11 -19.42
N GLY A 344 -10.61 -13.05 -20.58
CA GLY A 344 -11.15 -13.54 -21.83
C GLY A 344 -11.22 -15.07 -21.87
N ALA A 345 -12.34 -15.61 -22.37
CA ALA A 345 -12.41 -16.99 -22.82
C ALA A 345 -12.02 -17.08 -24.31
N PRO A 346 -11.44 -18.21 -24.76
CA PRO A 346 -11.24 -18.43 -26.18
C PRO A 346 -12.58 -18.38 -26.91
N LEU A 347 -12.58 -17.77 -28.11
CA LEU A 347 -13.73 -17.83 -29.01
C LEU A 347 -14.06 -19.31 -29.21
N LEU A 348 -15.22 -19.74 -28.70
CA LEU A 348 -15.75 -21.04 -29.01
C LEU A 348 -15.89 -21.08 -30.53
N ALA A 349 -15.15 -21.97 -31.19
CA ALA A 349 -15.41 -22.28 -32.59
C ALA A 349 -16.91 -22.61 -32.69
N PRO A 350 -17.66 -22.03 -33.64
CA PRO A 350 -19.08 -22.29 -33.74
C PRO A 350 -19.28 -23.81 -33.77
N GLN A 351 -19.98 -24.33 -32.76
CA GLN A 351 -20.46 -25.70 -32.77
C GLN A 351 -21.21 -25.86 -34.09
N GLY A 352 -20.73 -26.78 -34.92
CA GLY A 352 -21.26 -27.03 -36.25
C GLY A 352 -22.77 -27.21 -36.17
N GLY A 353 -23.51 -26.15 -36.51
CA GLY A 353 -24.92 -26.21 -36.75
C GLY A 353 -25.11 -27.06 -37.99
N GLY A 354 -25.57 -28.29 -37.78
CA GLY A 354 -26.01 -29.17 -38.86
C GLY A 354 -27.07 -28.46 -39.70
N GLY A 355 -26.72 -28.18 -40.95
CA GLY A 355 -27.61 -27.66 -41.98
C GLY A 355 -26.96 -27.96 -43.32
N GLY A 356 -27.43 -29.01 -44.00
CA GLY A 356 -26.77 -29.62 -45.13
C GLY A 356 -26.72 -28.77 -46.40
N GLY A 357 -25.78 -29.12 -47.28
CA GLY A 357 -25.75 -28.63 -48.66
C GLY A 357 -24.37 -28.66 -49.33
N GLY A 358 -23.95 -29.85 -49.78
CA GLY A 358 -23.17 -30.11 -51.00
C GLY A 358 -21.94 -29.26 -51.38
N GLY A 359 -20.80 -29.95 -51.55
CA GLY A 359 -19.87 -29.64 -52.64
C GLY A 359 -18.40 -29.44 -52.27
N GLY A 360 -17.64 -30.53 -52.31
CA GLY A 360 -16.30 -30.63 -52.93
C GLY A 360 -15.19 -29.65 -52.55
N GLY A 361 -14.10 -30.19 -51.97
CA GLY A 361 -12.75 -29.72 -52.31
C GLY A 361 -11.76 -29.61 -51.15
N GLY A 362 -10.76 -30.50 -51.15
CA GLY A 362 -9.36 -30.18 -50.82
C GLY A 362 -9.02 -29.92 -49.35
N GLY A 363 -8.54 -30.96 -48.68
CA GLY A 363 -7.98 -30.88 -47.33
C GLY A 363 -6.82 -29.87 -47.21
N ARG A 364 -7.01 -28.91 -46.31
CA ARG A 364 -5.92 -28.21 -45.61
C ARG A 364 -6.02 -28.61 -44.16
N GLY A 365 -4.94 -29.17 -43.61
CA GLY A 365 -4.87 -29.58 -42.22
C GLY A 365 -5.24 -28.41 -41.31
N ALA A 366 -6.34 -28.57 -40.56
CA ALA A 366 -6.70 -27.68 -39.48
C ALA A 366 -5.70 -27.91 -38.34
N GLY A 367 -4.58 -27.18 -38.37
CA GLY A 367 -3.79 -26.98 -37.17
C GLY A 367 -4.71 -26.40 -36.09
N GLN A 368 -4.64 -26.97 -34.89
CA GLN A 368 -5.31 -26.42 -33.71
C GLN A 368 -5.09 -24.91 -33.68
N PRO A 369 -6.15 -24.08 -33.56
CA PRO A 369 -5.95 -22.64 -33.42
C PRO A 369 -5.06 -22.41 -32.20
N ALA A 370 -4.00 -21.63 -32.37
CA ALA A 370 -3.16 -21.22 -31.26
C ALA A 370 -4.07 -20.61 -30.18
N ASN A 371 -3.84 -20.98 -28.92
CA ASN A 371 -4.61 -20.40 -27.82
C ASN A 371 -4.48 -18.87 -27.87
N PRO A 372 -5.57 -18.13 -27.60
CA PRO A 372 -5.53 -16.67 -27.62
C PRO A 372 -4.57 -16.13 -26.55
N SER A 373 -4.08 -14.91 -26.75
CA SER A 373 -3.30 -14.20 -25.73
C SER A 373 -4.15 -13.92 -24.49
N CYS A 374 -3.56 -14.07 -23.31
CA CYS A 374 -4.15 -13.67 -22.03
C CYS A 374 -4.24 -12.14 -21.89
N SER A 375 -3.32 -11.41 -22.51
CA SER A 375 -3.40 -9.96 -22.68
C SER A 375 -4.12 -9.65 -23.99
N GLY A 376 -5.33 -9.10 -23.90
CA GLY A 376 -6.01 -8.57 -25.08
C GLY A 376 -5.29 -7.31 -25.55
N GLU A 377 -4.80 -7.28 -26.79
CA GLU A 377 -4.55 -6.03 -27.48
C GLU A 377 -5.89 -5.29 -27.62
N GLY A 378 -6.12 -4.35 -26.72
CA GLY A 378 -7.27 -3.46 -26.69
C GLY A 378 -6.86 -2.04 -26.37
N GLY A 379 -5.76 -1.58 -26.98
CA GLY A 379 -5.32 -0.20 -26.93
C GLY A 379 -5.73 0.55 -28.21
N GLY A 380 -6.64 1.52 -28.06
CA GLY A 380 -6.76 2.65 -28.98
C GLY A 380 -7.90 2.58 -29.99
N GLY A 381 -8.89 3.47 -29.82
CA GLY A 381 -9.81 3.86 -30.88
C GLY A 381 -11.28 3.66 -30.55
N PHE A 382 -11.84 4.51 -29.68
CA PHE A 382 -13.26 4.85 -29.77
C PHE A 382 -13.48 5.72 -31.01
N GLY A 383 -13.40 5.10 -32.19
CA GLY A 383 -13.81 5.66 -33.47
C GLY A 383 -15.07 4.94 -33.92
N GLY A 384 -16.18 5.68 -34.03
CA GLY A 384 -17.47 5.14 -34.43
C GLY A 384 -17.41 4.38 -35.76
N GLY A 385 -17.97 3.18 -35.75
CA GLY A 385 -18.13 2.36 -36.95
C GLY A 385 -18.75 1.03 -36.58
N GLY A 386 -20.04 0.88 -36.87
CA GLY A 386 -20.80 -0.36 -36.62
C GLY A 386 -20.15 -1.55 -37.33
N GLY A 387 -19.65 -2.49 -36.54
CA GLY A 387 -19.16 -3.79 -37.00
C GLY A 387 -19.47 -4.83 -35.94
N ARG A 388 -20.51 -5.63 -36.17
CA ARG A 388 -20.82 -6.84 -35.39
C ARG A 388 -19.72 -7.87 -35.64
N GLY A 389 -18.65 -7.84 -34.85
CA GLY A 389 -17.58 -8.83 -34.82
C GLY A 389 -17.43 -9.39 -33.40
N GLY A 390 -17.59 -10.70 -33.25
CA GLY A 390 -17.69 -11.38 -31.95
C GLY A 390 -16.50 -11.15 -31.03
N GLY A 391 -16.72 -10.40 -29.95
CA GLY A 391 -15.84 -10.43 -28.78
C GLY A 391 -16.06 -11.73 -28.02
N GLY A 392 -14.98 -12.46 -27.73
CA GLY A 392 -15.04 -13.62 -26.84
C GLY A 392 -15.68 -13.23 -25.50
N GLY A 393 -16.61 -14.06 -25.03
CA GLY A 393 -17.25 -13.84 -23.72
C GLY A 393 -16.20 -13.85 -22.60
N GLY A 394 -16.43 -13.05 -21.56
CA GLY A 394 -15.66 -13.15 -20.33
C GLY A 394 -15.80 -14.54 -19.70
N VAL A 395 -14.81 -14.97 -18.93
CA VAL A 395 -14.90 -16.22 -18.18
C VAL A 395 -15.95 -16.11 -17.07
N ALA A 396 -16.60 -17.24 -16.77
CA ALA A 396 -17.55 -17.32 -15.66
C ALA A 396 -16.83 -17.23 -14.30
N PRO A 397 -17.53 -16.85 -13.22
CA PRO A 397 -17.01 -17.02 -11.87
C PRO A 397 -16.62 -18.47 -11.60
N GLY A 398 -15.48 -18.70 -10.95
CA GLY A 398 -14.92 -20.03 -10.75
C GLY A 398 -13.45 -20.03 -10.35
N ILE A 399 -12.88 -21.23 -10.26
CA ILE A 399 -11.45 -21.43 -9.98
C ILE A 399 -10.73 -21.75 -11.29
N TYR A 400 -9.63 -21.05 -11.53
CA TYR A 400 -8.78 -21.21 -12.70
C TYR A 400 -7.35 -21.54 -12.25
N THR A 401 -6.61 -22.24 -13.11
CA THR A 401 -5.20 -22.57 -12.88
C THR A 401 -4.33 -21.67 -13.74
N VAL A 402 -3.49 -20.87 -13.10
CA VAL A 402 -2.42 -20.11 -13.74
C VAL A 402 -1.16 -20.95 -13.73
N LYS A 403 -0.53 -21.08 -14.89
CA LYS A 403 0.71 -21.81 -15.08
C LYS A 403 1.76 -20.90 -15.72
N LEU A 404 2.92 -20.82 -15.08
CA LEU A 404 4.13 -20.19 -15.59
C LEU A 404 5.10 -21.27 -16.03
N THR A 405 5.57 -21.21 -17.27
CA THR A 405 6.62 -22.08 -17.81
C THR A 405 7.88 -21.26 -18.07
N VAL A 406 8.98 -21.58 -17.39
CA VAL A 406 10.29 -20.93 -17.56
C VAL A 406 11.36 -22.00 -17.76
N GLY A 407 12.05 -21.97 -18.89
CA GLY A 407 13.13 -22.93 -19.17
C GLY A 407 12.70 -24.40 -19.09
N GLY A 408 11.43 -24.70 -19.44
CA GLY A 408 10.84 -26.03 -19.38
C GLY A 408 10.34 -26.48 -18.00
N LYS A 409 10.48 -25.65 -16.95
CA LYS A 409 9.89 -25.90 -15.63
C LYS A 409 8.53 -25.20 -15.50
N ASP A 410 7.54 -25.92 -14.98
CA ASP A 410 6.18 -25.42 -14.77
C ASP A 410 5.94 -25.07 -13.29
N TYR A 411 5.39 -23.88 -13.05
CA TYR A 411 4.95 -23.39 -11.74
C TYR A 411 3.45 -23.10 -11.84
N THR A 412 2.66 -23.54 -10.86
CA THR A 412 1.20 -23.40 -10.91
C THR A 412 0.64 -22.74 -9.66
N LYS A 413 -0.41 -21.93 -9.86
CA LYS A 413 -1.20 -21.29 -8.82
C LYS A 413 -2.67 -21.28 -9.22
N SER A 414 -3.56 -21.33 -8.24
CA SER A 414 -4.99 -21.16 -8.49
C SER A 414 -5.38 -19.70 -8.33
N VAL A 415 -6.32 -19.23 -9.15
CA VAL A 415 -6.95 -17.91 -9.03
C VAL A 415 -8.46 -18.08 -8.98
N GLN A 416 -9.10 -17.34 -8.09
CA GLN A 416 -10.55 -17.28 -7.99
C GLN A 416 -11.09 -16.08 -8.77
N VAL A 417 -12.01 -16.34 -9.70
CA VAL A 417 -12.83 -15.31 -10.35
C VAL A 417 -14.15 -15.24 -9.61
N LEU A 418 -14.44 -14.08 -9.04
CA LEU A 418 -15.63 -13.79 -8.25
C LEU A 418 -16.74 -13.19 -9.13
N GLU A 419 -17.97 -13.49 -8.76
CA GLU A 419 -19.15 -12.86 -9.33
C GLU A 419 -19.25 -11.38 -8.92
N ASP A 420 -19.68 -10.54 -9.85
CA ASP A 420 -20.01 -9.14 -9.57
C ASP A 420 -21.36 -9.05 -8.85
N ARG A 421 -21.32 -9.12 -7.51
CA ARG A 421 -22.52 -9.10 -6.66
C ARG A 421 -23.27 -7.76 -6.68
N TRP A 422 -22.65 -6.68 -7.15
CA TRP A 422 -23.22 -5.33 -7.04
C TRP A 422 -24.11 -4.94 -8.22
N LEU A 423 -24.14 -5.72 -9.30
CA LEU A 423 -25.00 -5.42 -10.45
C LEU A 423 -26.50 -5.63 -10.13
N GLY A 424 -26.84 -6.60 -9.27
CA GLY A 424 -28.23 -6.91 -8.92
C GLY A 424 -28.85 -5.99 -7.86
N GLU A 425 -28.05 -5.14 -7.22
CA GLU A 425 -28.47 -4.28 -6.09
C GLU A 425 -28.54 -2.79 -6.44
N ARG A 426 -28.29 -2.41 -7.70
CA ARG A 426 -28.26 -0.99 -8.14
C ARG A 426 -29.44 -0.57 -8.99
#